data_AF-A0A9D7FQQ2-F1
#
_entry.id   AF-A0A9D7FQQ2-F1
#
_cell.length_a   1.000
_cell.length_b   1.000
_cell.length_c   1.000
_cell.angle_alpha   90.00
_cell.angle_beta   90.00
_cell.angle_gamma   90.00
#
_symmetry.space_group_name_H-M   'P 1'
#
loop_
_entity.id
_entity.type
_entity.pdbx_description
1 polymer ?
#
loop_
_entity_poly.entity_id
_entity_poly.type
_entity_poly.pdbx_seq_one_letter_code
_entity_poly.pdbx_strand_id
1 'polypeptide(L)' 'MLNLVDSTPNNPLELAEQCLALASAVININEASIKESLQFILHEKMEALFHVLYSMEE' A
#
# COMPACT_ATOMS: atom_id res chain seq x y z
N MET A 1 3.18 -18.83 -12.70
CA MET A 1 2.68 -17.56 -13.27
C MET A 1 1.94 -16.85 -12.16
N LEU A 2 2.62 -15.90 -11.50
CA LEU A 2 1.93 -14.95 -10.63
C LEU A 2 1.09 -14.12 -11.58
N ASN A 3 -0.22 -14.35 -11.58
CA ASN A 3 -1.14 -13.43 -12.23
C ASN A 3 -0.87 -12.08 -11.57
N LEU A 4 -0.21 -11.22 -12.33
CA LEU A 4 -0.11 -9.80 -12.09
C LEU A 4 -1.56 -9.35 -12.01
N VAL A 5 -2.12 -9.37 -10.81
CA VAL A 5 -3.37 -8.68 -10.52
C VAL A 5 -3.12 -7.30 -11.07
N ASP A 6 -3.89 -6.89 -12.06
CA ASP A 6 -3.97 -5.50 -12.51
C ASP A 6 -4.30 -4.67 -11.27
N SER A 7 -3.25 -4.28 -10.55
CA SER A 7 -3.29 -3.70 -9.21
C SER A 7 -3.02 -2.22 -9.31
N THR A 8 -3.40 -1.58 -10.42
CA THR A 8 -3.65 -0.14 -10.41
C THR A 8 -4.96 0.06 -9.68
N PRO A 9 -4.93 0.45 -8.40
CA PRO A 9 -6.16 0.71 -7.69
C PRO A 9 -6.63 2.04 -8.24
N ASN A 10 -7.57 2.00 -9.17
CA ASN A 10 -8.13 3.21 -9.77
C ASN A 10 -8.98 4.01 -8.77
N ASN A 11 -9.16 3.46 -7.56
CA ASN A 11 -9.92 4.09 -6.49
C ASN A 11 -8.98 4.50 -5.34
N PRO A 12 -8.85 5.79 -5.03
CA PRO A 12 -8.05 6.27 -3.90
C PRO A 12 -8.51 5.69 -2.55
N LEU A 13 -9.80 5.38 -2.41
CA LEU A 13 -10.31 4.74 -1.19
C LEU A 13 -9.75 3.33 -1.00
N GLU A 14 -9.68 2.55 -2.07
CA GLU A 14 -9.12 1.20 -2.03
C GLU A 14 -7.62 1.23 -1.70
N LEU A 15 -6.88 2.20 -2.23
CA LEU A 15 -5.48 2.46 -1.85
C LEU A 15 -5.34 2.81 -0.37
N ALA A 16 -6.22 3.67 0.17
CA ALA A 16 -6.20 4.03 1.58
C ALA A 16 -6.51 2.83 2.49
N GLU A 17 -7.47 1.98 2.11
CA GLU A 17 -7.79 0.74 2.81
C GLU A 17 -6.61 -0.24 2.80
N GLN A 18 -5.93 -0.40 1.66
CA GLN A 18 -4.72 -1.21 1.55
C GLN A 18 -3.60 -0.68 2.46
N CYS A 19 -3.38 0.64 2.51
CA CYS A 19 -2.41 1.26 3.41
C CYS A 19 -2.75 0.97 4.88
N LEU A 20 -4.02 1.09 5.26
CA LEU A 20 -4.47 0.82 6.62
C LEU A 20 -4.27 -0.65 7.01
N ALA A 21 -4.58 -1.58 6.12
CA ALA A 21 -4.37 -3.01 6.35
C ALA A 21 -2.88 -3.35 6.51
N LEU A 22 -2.02 -2.77 5.66
CA LEU A 22 -0.56 -2.94 5.75
C LEU A 22 0.02 -2.34 7.03
N ALA A 23 -0.38 -1.13 7.41
CA ALA A 23 0.04 -0.51 8.67
C ALA A 23 -0.37 -1.37 9.87
N SER A 24 -1.58 -1.91 9.85
CA SER A 24 -2.06 -2.83 10.89
C SER A 24 -1.22 -4.12 10.93
N ALA A 25 -0.85 -4.68 9.79
CA ALA A 25 0.01 -5.85 9.72
C ALA A 25 1.42 -5.56 10.28
N VAL A 26 2.04 -4.43 9.92
CA VAL A 26 3.37 -4.00 10.39
C VAL A 26 3.41 -3.85 11.91
N ILE A 27 2.35 -3.33 12.53
CA ILE A 27 2.26 -3.16 13.99
C ILE A 27 2.28 -4.51 14.71
N ASN A 28 1.60 -5.51 14.14
CA ASN A 28 1.37 -6.80 14.80
C ASN A 28 2.43 -7.87 14.47
N ILE A 29 3.31 -7.63 13.49
CA ILE A 29 4.35 -8.59 13.11
C ILE A 29 5.61 -8.44 13.97
N ASN A 30 6.11 -9.57 14.47
CA ASN A 30 7.31 -9.66 15.30
C ASN A 30 8.56 -10.10 14.52
N GLU A 31 8.38 -10.70 13.36
CA GLU A 31 9.48 -11.18 12.53
C GLU A 31 10.08 -10.01 11.74
N ALA A 32 11.34 -9.69 12.01
CA ALA A 32 11.97 -8.44 11.57
C ALA A 32 12.08 -8.32 10.04
N SER A 33 12.37 -9.42 9.34
CA SER A 33 12.55 -9.38 7.89
C SER A 33 11.23 -9.20 7.13
N ILE A 34 10.15 -9.84 7.58
CA ILE A 34 8.80 -9.56 7.07
C ILE A 34 8.37 -8.15 7.47
N LYS A 35 8.69 -7.67 8.67
CA LYS A 35 8.34 -6.30 9.09
C LYS A 35 8.94 -5.26 8.16
N GLU A 36 10.23 -5.36 7.85
CA GLU A 36 10.93 -4.47 6.92
C GLU A 36 10.32 -4.54 5.52
N SER A 37 10.03 -5.76 5.04
CA SER A 37 9.37 -5.96 3.74
C SER A 37 7.98 -5.30 3.68
N LEU A 38 7.17 -5.44 4.73
CA LEU A 38 5.85 -4.83 4.80
C LEU A 38 5.91 -3.30 4.95
N GLN A 39 6.92 -2.77 5.66
CA GLN A 39 7.16 -1.34 5.74
C GLN A 39 7.50 -0.75 4.36
N PHE A 40 8.33 -1.44 3.59
CA PHE A 40 8.63 -1.06 2.21
C PHE A 40 7.36 -1.06 1.34
N ILE A 41 6.56 -2.13 1.39
CA ILE A 41 5.30 -2.20 0.62
C ILE A 41 4.31 -1.09 1.04
N LEU A 42 4.21 -0.79 2.33
CA LEU A 42 3.38 0.30 2.83
C LEU A 42 3.83 1.65 2.27
N HIS A 43 5.14 1.90 2.22
CA HIS A 43 5.70 3.13 1.65
C HIS A 43 5.28 3.31 0.18
N GLU A 44 5.51 2.30 -0.66
CA GLU A 44 5.15 2.34 -2.08
C GLU A 44 3.63 2.57 -2.28
N LYS A 45 2.79 1.97 -1.43
CA LYS A 45 1.34 2.15 -1.49
C LYS A 45 0.91 3.55 -1.06
N MET A 46 1.56 4.13 -0.06
CA MET A 46 1.30 5.50 0.35
C MET A 46 1.72 6.50 -0.73
N GLU A 47 2.86 6.29 -1.38
CA GLU A 47 3.30 7.12 -2.50
C GLU A 47 2.30 7.06 -3.66
N ALA A 48 1.84 5.87 -4.03
CA ALA A 48 0.81 5.70 -5.05
C ALA A 48 -0.52 6.40 -4.66
N LEU A 49 -0.92 6.32 -3.39
CA LEU A 49 -2.10 7.04 -2.89
C LEU A 49 -1.93 8.55 -3.04
N PHE A 50 -0.80 9.12 -2.62
CA PHE A 50 -0.55 10.55 -2.75
C PHE A 50 -0.55 11.00 -4.21
N HIS A 51 0.06 10.21 -5.11
CA HIS A 51 0.03 10.50 -6.54
C HIS A 51 -1.40 10.57 -7.07
N VAL A 52 -2.26 9.60 -6.72
CA VAL A 52 -3.67 9.61 -7.13
C VAL A 52 -4.39 10.83 -6.55
N LEU A 53 -4.22 11.14 -5.26
CA LEU A 53 -4.88 12.27 -4.63
C LEU A 53 -4.47 13.61 -5.27
N TYR A 54 -3.19 13.84 -5.52
CA TYR A 54 -2.73 15.07 -6.18
C TYR A 54 -3.21 15.18 -7.63
N SER A 55 -3.26 14.07 -8.37
CA SER A 55 -3.80 14.06 -9.73
C SER A 55 -5.31 14.35 -9.81
N MET A 56 -6.04 14.27 -8.69
CA MET A 56 -7.46 14.64 -8.61
C MET A 56 -7.67 16.12 -8.28
N GLU A 57 -6.64 16.83 -7.82
CA GLU A 57 -6.69 18.26 -7.49
C GLU A 57 -6.35 19.16 -8.70
N GLU A 58 -5.80 18.60 -9.78
CA GLU A 58 -5.54 19.26 -11.08
C GLU A 58 -6.74 19.19 -12.05
#